data_AF-A0A3C1BI41-F1
#
_entry.id   AF-A0A3C1BI41-F1
#
_cell.length_a   1.000
_cell.length_b   1.000
_cell.length_c   1.000
_cell.angle_alpha   90.00
_cell.angle_beta   90.00
_cell.angle_gamma   90.00
#
_symmetry.space_group_name_H-M   'P 1'
#
loop_
_entity.id
_entity.type
_entity.pdbx_description
1 polymer ?
#
loop_
_entity_poly.entity_id
_entity_poly.type
_entity_poly.pdbx_seq_one_letter_code
_entity_poly.pdbx_strand_id
1 'polypeptide(L)'
;MEQTMQKLTELIGTITERFPDENDLKGFPGISRALIIESLNDCNSILTTLNGHDNHFEVILLKREAAEIFEKLFRELDEKFDKITGDKFNTILKLISKLSSLARETYAAVINTAPIRTEIDIAKAKAELDLLTSNNEELKRINAELLTLKETTVTNLNTLTTDATTLKDEIVIINTEVTELKNSSATIVADFQEKQRVATENEKTITEFLGTIETKKAIVEEIQKNTTTWEQDIKTAKESLITKASEFDTLNERSKAIQKEIEETHEKIFGKK
;
A
#
# COMPACT_ATOMS: atom_id res chain seq x y z
N MET A 1 -8.19 -10.89 -70.36
CA MET A 1 -9.60 -10.58 -70.74
C MET A 1 -9.66 -9.46 -71.78
N GLU A 2 -8.73 -8.50 -71.73
CA GLU A 2 -8.61 -7.37 -72.66
C GLU A 2 -8.72 -7.72 -74.15
N GLN A 3 -7.99 -8.73 -74.63
CA GLN A 3 -8.07 -9.17 -76.04
C GLN A 3 -9.48 -9.65 -76.45
N THR A 4 -10.19 -10.30 -75.54
CA THR A 4 -11.56 -10.79 -75.78
C THR A 4 -12.56 -9.63 -75.82
N MET A 5 -12.38 -8.63 -74.94
CA MET A 5 -13.20 -7.40 -74.95
C MET A 5 -12.94 -6.55 -76.20
N GLN A 6 -11.68 -6.47 -76.65
CA GLN A 6 -11.33 -5.81 -77.89
C GLN A 6 -12.03 -6.46 -79.09
N LYS A 7 -11.95 -7.79 -79.22
CA LYS A 7 -12.65 -8.53 -80.28
C LYS A 7 -14.17 -8.37 -80.22
N LEU A 8 -14.76 -8.28 -79.02
CA LEU A 8 -16.19 -7.98 -78.86
C LEU A 8 -16.54 -6.57 -79.34
N THR A 9 -15.70 -5.58 -79.02
CA THR A 9 -15.86 -4.21 -79.49
C THR A 9 -15.77 -4.12 -81.01
N GLU A 10 -14.81 -4.83 -81.62
CA GLU A 10 -14.66 -4.95 -83.08
C GLU A 10 -15.88 -5.62 -83.72
N LEU A 11 -16.44 -6.65 -83.08
CA LEU A 11 -17.66 -7.33 -83.53
C LEU A 11 -18.88 -6.38 -83.49
N ILE A 12 -19.05 -5.62 -82.40
CA ILE A 12 -20.12 -4.63 -82.26
C ILE A 12 -20.00 -3.57 -83.37
N GLY A 13 -18.79 -3.06 -83.62
CA GLY A 13 -18.52 -2.13 -84.72
C GLY A 13 -18.88 -2.71 -86.08
N THR A 14 -18.44 -3.94 -86.35
CA THR A 14 -18.71 -4.66 -87.60
C THR A 14 -20.21 -4.82 -87.86
N ILE A 15 -20.99 -5.19 -86.83
CA ILE A 15 -22.44 -5.36 -86.94
C ILE A 15 -23.14 -4.01 -87.11
N THR A 16 -22.70 -2.97 -86.39
CA THR A 16 -23.24 -1.61 -86.50
C THR A 16 -23.09 -1.06 -87.93
N GLU A 17 -21.93 -1.28 -88.55
CA GLU A 17 -21.63 -0.80 -89.89
C GLU A 17 -22.29 -1.63 -91.00
N ARG A 18 -22.31 -2.97 -90.87
CA ARG A 18 -22.71 -3.86 -91.96
C ARG A 18 -24.20 -4.18 -91.99
N PHE A 19 -24.89 -4.18 -90.85
CA PHE A 19 -26.28 -4.63 -90.79
C PHE A 19 -27.22 -3.45 -91.06
N PRO A 20 -28.30 -3.64 -91.84
CA PRO A 20 -29.29 -2.61 -92.08
C PRO A 20 -30.14 -2.35 -90.83
N ASP A 21 -30.77 -1.17 -90.79
CA ASP A 21 -31.63 -0.76 -89.67
C ASP A 21 -33.07 -1.25 -89.89
N GLU A 22 -33.24 -2.56 -89.82
CA GLU A 22 -34.53 -3.23 -90.05
C GLU A 22 -34.94 -4.06 -88.82
N ASN A 23 -36.26 -4.21 -88.64
CA ASN A 23 -36.83 -4.94 -87.49
C ASN A 23 -36.78 -6.47 -87.65
N ASP A 24 -36.70 -6.97 -88.89
CA ASP A 24 -36.70 -8.41 -89.21
C ASP A 24 -35.56 -8.75 -90.18
N LEU A 25 -34.34 -8.83 -89.66
CA LEU A 25 -33.15 -9.10 -90.47
C LEU A 25 -33.23 -10.49 -91.10
N LYS A 26 -33.08 -10.56 -92.44
CA LYS A 26 -33.09 -11.79 -93.24
C LYS A 26 -34.33 -12.69 -93.01
N GLY A 27 -35.46 -12.10 -92.64
CA GLY A 27 -36.71 -12.83 -92.43
C GLY A 27 -36.81 -13.56 -91.09
N PHE A 28 -35.97 -13.21 -90.11
CA PHE A 28 -36.07 -13.69 -88.72
C PHE A 28 -36.94 -12.73 -87.90
N PRO A 29 -38.18 -13.11 -87.53
CA PRO A 29 -39.10 -12.22 -86.85
C PRO A 29 -38.57 -11.75 -85.50
N GLY A 30 -38.57 -10.44 -85.27
CA GLY A 30 -38.16 -9.81 -84.01
C GLY A 30 -36.64 -9.74 -83.80
N ILE A 31 -35.83 -10.12 -84.78
CA ILE A 31 -34.37 -9.97 -84.75
C ILE A 31 -34.00 -8.69 -85.50
N SER A 32 -33.79 -7.62 -84.74
CA SER A 32 -33.30 -6.33 -85.26
C SER A 32 -31.81 -6.14 -84.98
N ARG A 33 -31.18 -5.24 -85.74
CA ARG A 33 -29.79 -4.83 -85.48
C ARG A 33 -29.61 -4.29 -84.06
N ALA A 34 -30.57 -3.48 -83.60
CA ALA A 34 -30.55 -2.91 -82.26
C ALA A 34 -30.51 -3.98 -81.16
N LEU A 35 -31.33 -5.03 -81.28
CA LEU A 35 -31.39 -6.13 -80.32
C LEU A 35 -30.07 -6.93 -80.26
N ILE A 36 -29.45 -7.15 -81.41
CA ILE A 36 -28.15 -7.83 -81.49
C ILE A 36 -27.07 -7.00 -80.80
N ILE A 37 -27.03 -5.69 -81.06
CA ILE A 37 -26.08 -4.76 -80.44
C ILE A 37 -26.31 -4.68 -78.92
N GLU A 38 -27.56 -4.62 -78.46
CA GLU A 38 -27.92 -4.64 -77.04
C GLU A 38 -27.39 -5.90 -76.35
N SER A 39 -27.64 -7.08 -76.92
CA SER A 39 -27.14 -8.37 -76.40
C SER A 39 -25.60 -8.42 -76.31
N LEU A 40 -24.90 -7.86 -77.30
CA LEU A 40 -23.43 -7.80 -77.31
C LEU A 40 -22.89 -6.77 -76.31
N ASN A 41 -23.58 -5.64 -76.13
CA ASN A 41 -23.23 -4.64 -75.10
C ASN A 41 -23.42 -5.19 -73.68
N ASP A 42 -24.51 -5.94 -73.44
CA ASP A 42 -24.71 -6.68 -72.19
C ASP A 42 -23.57 -7.67 -71.95
N CYS A 43 -23.21 -8.43 -72.98
CA CYS A 43 -22.06 -9.33 -72.92
C CYS A 43 -20.77 -8.56 -72.58
N ASN A 44 -20.56 -7.38 -73.17
CA ASN A 44 -19.38 -6.57 -72.93
C ASN A 44 -19.31 -6.03 -71.49
N SER A 45 -20.45 -5.63 -70.93
CA SER A 45 -20.58 -5.24 -69.52
C SER A 45 -20.19 -6.38 -68.57
N ILE A 46 -20.66 -7.60 -68.88
CA ILE A 46 -20.30 -8.80 -68.13
C ILE A 46 -18.79 -9.10 -68.21
N LEU A 47 -18.21 -9.07 -69.42
CA LEU A 47 -16.77 -9.29 -69.62
C LEU A 47 -15.92 -8.22 -68.92
N THR A 48 -16.39 -6.98 -68.88
CA THR A 48 -15.74 -5.88 -68.15
C THR A 48 -15.69 -6.18 -66.65
N THR A 49 -16.77 -6.72 -66.09
CA THR A 49 -16.80 -7.11 -64.67
C THR A 49 -15.87 -8.29 -64.38
N LEU A 50 -15.81 -9.27 -65.30
CA LEU A 50 -14.90 -10.42 -65.20
C LEU A 50 -13.42 -10.06 -65.39
N ASN A 51 -13.09 -8.89 -65.94
CA ASN A 51 -11.70 -8.44 -66.11
C ASN A 51 -10.93 -8.36 -64.79
N GLY A 52 -11.61 -8.05 -63.67
CA GLY A 52 -11.00 -8.06 -62.34
C GLY A 52 -10.62 -9.45 -61.82
N HIS A 53 -11.05 -10.52 -62.48
CA HIS A 53 -10.88 -11.91 -62.08
C HIS A 53 -10.09 -12.73 -63.12
N ASP A 54 -9.14 -12.08 -63.81
CA ASP A 54 -8.47 -12.62 -65.01
C ASP A 54 -7.77 -13.98 -64.79
N ASN A 55 -7.39 -14.30 -63.55
CA ASN A 55 -6.69 -15.54 -63.16
C ASN A 55 -7.64 -16.65 -62.65
N HIS A 56 -8.94 -16.42 -62.55
CA HIS A 56 -9.90 -17.43 -62.13
C HIS A 56 -10.03 -18.51 -63.22
N PHE A 57 -10.10 -19.79 -62.83
CA PHE A 57 -10.06 -20.91 -63.78
C PHE A 57 -11.17 -20.83 -64.85
N GLU A 58 -12.38 -20.50 -64.43
CA GLU A 58 -13.57 -20.30 -65.25
C GLU A 58 -13.40 -19.12 -66.21
N VAL A 59 -12.74 -18.03 -65.78
CA VAL A 59 -12.42 -16.87 -66.65
C VAL A 59 -11.34 -17.24 -67.68
N ILE A 60 -10.39 -18.11 -67.34
CA ILE A 60 -9.40 -18.64 -68.29
C ILE A 60 -10.06 -19.51 -69.36
N LEU A 61 -11.01 -20.39 -68.97
CA LEU A 61 -11.78 -21.21 -69.91
C LEU A 61 -12.64 -20.34 -70.85
N LEU A 62 -13.35 -19.36 -70.28
CA LEU A 62 -14.11 -18.37 -71.05
C LEU A 62 -13.26 -17.71 -72.14
N LYS A 63 -12.05 -17.24 -71.83
CA LYS A 63 -11.17 -16.59 -72.82
C LYS A 63 -10.84 -17.51 -74.00
N ARG A 64 -10.57 -18.79 -73.75
CA ARG A 64 -10.23 -19.77 -74.79
C ARG A 64 -11.43 -20.04 -75.69
N GLU A 65 -12.57 -20.34 -75.10
CA GLU A 65 -13.79 -20.63 -75.85
C GLU A 65 -14.32 -19.41 -76.61
N ALA A 66 -14.25 -18.22 -76.00
CA ALA A 66 -14.63 -16.98 -76.67
C ALA A 66 -13.72 -16.68 -77.87
N ALA A 67 -12.42 -16.97 -77.80
CA ALA A 67 -11.52 -16.79 -78.93
C ALA A 67 -11.95 -17.62 -80.15
N GLU A 68 -12.31 -18.89 -79.94
CA GLU A 68 -12.84 -19.75 -81.01
C GLU A 68 -14.18 -19.27 -81.56
N ILE A 69 -15.05 -18.74 -80.69
CA ILE A 69 -16.34 -18.17 -81.12
C ILE A 69 -16.12 -16.92 -81.98
N PHE A 70 -15.22 -16.02 -81.60
CA PHE A 70 -14.89 -14.83 -82.38
C PHE A 70 -14.30 -15.16 -83.75
N GLU A 71 -13.37 -16.11 -83.83
CA GLU A 71 -12.81 -16.54 -85.12
C GLU A 71 -13.89 -17.05 -86.07
N LYS A 72 -14.84 -17.84 -85.55
CA LYS A 72 -15.98 -18.33 -86.34
C LYS A 72 -16.91 -17.18 -86.73
N LEU A 73 -17.23 -16.26 -85.81
CA LEU A 73 -18.10 -15.11 -86.07
C LEU A 73 -17.53 -14.21 -87.17
N PHE A 74 -16.26 -13.82 -87.09
CA PHE A 74 -15.65 -12.95 -88.09
C PHE A 74 -15.56 -13.62 -89.46
N ARG A 75 -15.35 -14.94 -89.51
CA ARG A 75 -15.37 -15.69 -90.77
C ARG A 75 -16.75 -15.70 -91.42
N GLU A 76 -17.81 -15.93 -90.64
CA GLU A 76 -19.18 -15.88 -91.18
C GLU A 76 -19.60 -14.45 -91.58
N LEU A 77 -18.99 -13.44 -90.96
CA LEU A 77 -19.22 -12.02 -91.24
C LEU A 77 -18.32 -11.43 -92.34
N ASP A 78 -17.47 -12.21 -92.99
CA ASP A 78 -16.49 -11.70 -93.98
C ASP A 78 -17.18 -11.06 -95.20
N GLU A 79 -18.36 -11.56 -95.59
CA GLU A 79 -19.17 -11.05 -96.70
C GLU A 79 -20.00 -9.80 -96.33
N LYS A 80 -20.37 -8.98 -97.32
CA LYS A 80 -21.38 -7.91 -97.12
C LYS A 80 -22.73 -8.51 -96.74
N PHE A 81 -23.49 -7.82 -95.88
CA PHE A 81 -24.76 -8.32 -95.34
C PHE A 81 -25.75 -8.82 -96.41
N ASP A 82 -25.86 -8.13 -97.55
CA ASP A 82 -26.74 -8.53 -98.66
C ASP A 82 -26.43 -9.94 -99.18
N LYS A 83 -25.17 -10.36 -99.13
CA LYS A 83 -24.69 -11.67 -99.60
C LYS A 83 -24.79 -12.78 -98.55
N ILE A 84 -25.01 -12.42 -97.28
CA ILE A 84 -25.21 -13.39 -96.20
C ILE A 84 -26.55 -14.11 -96.44
N THR A 85 -26.50 -15.44 -96.56
CA THR A 85 -27.69 -16.29 -96.68
C THR A 85 -28.40 -16.42 -95.33
N GLY A 86 -29.68 -16.78 -95.32
CA GLY A 86 -30.44 -16.99 -94.08
C GLY A 86 -29.79 -18.02 -93.14
N ASP A 87 -29.21 -19.09 -93.69
CA ASP A 87 -28.51 -20.12 -92.90
C ASP A 87 -27.20 -19.60 -92.26
N LYS A 88 -26.43 -18.80 -93.00
CA LYS A 88 -25.24 -18.13 -92.44
C LYS A 88 -25.64 -17.12 -91.36
N PHE A 89 -26.70 -16.35 -91.58
CA PHE A 89 -27.21 -15.41 -90.60
C PHE A 89 -27.68 -16.12 -89.31
N ASN A 90 -28.39 -17.24 -89.42
CA ASN A 90 -28.76 -18.07 -88.28
C ASN A 90 -27.53 -18.59 -87.52
N THR A 91 -26.46 -18.95 -88.24
CA THR A 91 -25.20 -19.39 -87.64
C THR A 91 -24.54 -18.26 -86.84
N ILE A 92 -24.55 -17.03 -87.36
CA ILE A 92 -24.08 -15.84 -86.64
C ILE A 92 -24.89 -15.63 -85.36
N LEU A 93 -26.22 -15.69 -85.41
CA LEU A 93 -27.08 -15.54 -84.23
C LEU A 93 -26.81 -16.62 -83.16
N LYS A 94 -26.61 -17.88 -83.57
CA LYS A 94 -26.25 -18.97 -82.66
C LYS A 94 -24.92 -18.75 -81.97
N LEU A 95 -23.92 -18.25 -82.71
CA LEU A 95 -22.60 -17.94 -82.16
C LEU A 95 -22.64 -16.75 -81.19
N ILE A 96 -23.41 -15.71 -81.50
CA ILE A 96 -23.64 -14.57 -80.59
C ILE A 96 -24.33 -15.03 -79.30
N SER A 97 -25.39 -15.83 -79.43
CA SER A 97 -26.11 -16.39 -78.28
C SER A 97 -25.21 -17.26 -77.40
N LYS A 98 -24.37 -18.10 -78.03
CA LYS A 98 -23.39 -18.92 -77.31
C LYS A 98 -22.38 -18.07 -76.53
N LEU A 99 -21.86 -17.00 -77.14
CA LEU A 99 -20.94 -16.07 -76.48
C LEU A 99 -21.59 -15.44 -75.24
N SER A 100 -22.83 -14.95 -75.38
CA SER A 100 -23.58 -14.34 -74.27
C SER A 100 -23.90 -15.33 -73.15
N SER A 101 -24.25 -16.59 -73.47
CA SER A 101 -24.47 -17.63 -72.45
C SER A 101 -23.20 -17.93 -71.66
N LEU A 102 -22.09 -18.12 -72.37
CA LEU A 102 -20.79 -18.43 -71.77
C LEU A 102 -20.31 -17.31 -70.83
N ALA A 103 -20.49 -16.04 -71.22
CA ALA A 103 -20.18 -14.90 -70.37
C ALA A 103 -21.05 -14.87 -69.10
N ARG A 104 -22.36 -15.11 -69.22
CA ARG A 104 -23.30 -15.14 -68.08
C ARG A 104 -23.02 -16.28 -67.11
N GLU A 105 -22.76 -17.49 -67.61
CA GLU A 105 -22.44 -18.66 -66.80
C GLU A 105 -21.14 -18.44 -66.01
N THR A 106 -20.11 -17.91 -66.67
CA THR A 106 -18.83 -17.58 -66.02
C THR A 106 -19.02 -16.50 -64.95
N TYR A 107 -19.81 -15.47 -65.23
CA TYR A 107 -20.13 -14.43 -64.25
C TYR A 107 -20.83 -14.99 -63.02
N ALA A 108 -21.81 -15.87 -63.19
CA ALA A 108 -22.49 -16.50 -62.07
C ALA A 108 -21.53 -17.35 -61.21
N ALA A 109 -20.60 -18.08 -61.85
CA ALA A 109 -19.63 -18.92 -61.14
C ALA A 109 -18.57 -18.11 -60.37
N VAL A 110 -18.17 -16.94 -60.88
CA VAL A 110 -17.02 -16.18 -60.35
C VAL A 110 -17.43 -15.03 -59.43
N ILE A 111 -18.54 -14.35 -59.75
CA ILE A 111 -18.98 -13.14 -59.05
C ILE A 111 -20.08 -13.44 -58.05
N ASN A 112 -20.95 -14.42 -58.35
CA ASN A 112 -22.09 -14.75 -57.49
C ASN A 112 -21.72 -15.74 -56.36
N THR A 113 -20.46 -15.79 -55.98
CA THR A 113 -19.97 -16.51 -54.79
C THR A 113 -20.18 -15.69 -53.52
N ALA A 114 -21.44 -15.39 -53.15
CA ALA A 114 -21.86 -15.15 -51.76
C ALA A 114 -23.41 -15.06 -51.68
N PRO A 115 -24.09 -15.79 -50.77
CA PRO A 115 -23.70 -15.89 -49.37
C PRO A 115 -23.83 -17.33 -48.84
N ILE A 116 -22.72 -18.05 -48.76
CA ILE A 116 -22.59 -19.10 -47.75
C ILE A 116 -21.37 -18.70 -46.94
N ARG A 117 -21.60 -17.99 -45.82
CA ARG A 117 -20.73 -18.22 -44.66
C ARG A 117 -20.77 -19.73 -44.49
N THR A 118 -19.63 -20.39 -44.70
CA THR A 118 -19.58 -21.84 -44.59
C THR A 118 -20.14 -22.22 -43.21
N GLU A 119 -20.89 -23.32 -43.09
CA GLU A 119 -21.39 -23.76 -41.78
C GLU A 119 -20.28 -23.82 -40.72
N ILE A 120 -19.04 -24.03 -41.18
CA ILE A 120 -17.81 -23.98 -40.41
C ILE A 120 -17.58 -22.60 -39.77
N ASP A 121 -17.74 -21.50 -40.50
CA ASP A 121 -17.55 -20.15 -39.96
C ASP A 121 -18.63 -19.78 -38.93
N ILE A 122 -19.86 -20.27 -39.15
CA ILE A 122 -20.97 -20.12 -38.18
C ILE A 122 -20.67 -20.94 -36.91
N ALA A 123 -20.17 -22.17 -37.05
CA ALA A 123 -19.79 -23.00 -35.92
C ALA A 123 -18.64 -22.36 -35.10
N LYS A 124 -17.63 -21.79 -35.76
CA LYS A 124 -16.54 -21.06 -35.10
C LYS A 124 -17.06 -19.85 -34.33
N ALA A 125 -17.91 -19.03 -34.94
CA ALA A 125 -18.50 -17.86 -34.28
C ALA A 125 -19.35 -18.23 -33.05
N LYS A 126 -20.07 -19.35 -33.10
CA LYS A 126 -20.82 -19.87 -31.94
C LYS A 126 -19.89 -20.31 -30.81
N ALA A 127 -18.83 -21.07 -31.12
CA ALA A 127 -17.86 -21.51 -30.13
C ALA A 127 -17.15 -20.31 -29.45
N GLU A 128 -16.82 -19.28 -30.23
CA GLU A 128 -16.21 -18.06 -29.69
C GLU A 128 -17.19 -17.26 -28.82
N LEU A 129 -18.47 -17.19 -29.22
CA LEU A 129 -19.52 -16.57 -28.41
C LEU A 129 -19.75 -17.31 -27.09
N ASP A 130 -19.75 -18.64 -27.10
CA ASP A 130 -19.90 -19.47 -25.89
C ASP A 130 -18.72 -19.24 -24.93
N LEU A 131 -17.49 -19.20 -25.47
CA LEU A 131 -16.29 -18.89 -24.69
C LEU A 131 -16.36 -17.47 -24.08
N LEU A 132 -16.72 -16.47 -24.88
CA LEU A 132 -16.86 -15.09 -24.40
C LEU A 132 -17.95 -14.97 -23.33
N THR A 133 -19.04 -15.71 -23.48
CA THR A 133 -20.13 -15.75 -22.48
C THR A 133 -19.63 -16.36 -21.17
N SER A 134 -18.91 -17.48 -21.24
CA SER A 134 -18.28 -18.11 -20.06
C SER A 134 -17.30 -17.16 -19.36
N ASN A 135 -16.42 -16.51 -20.12
CA ASN A 135 -15.45 -15.55 -19.57
C ASN A 135 -16.16 -14.35 -18.92
N ASN A 136 -17.27 -13.88 -19.49
CA ASN A 136 -18.02 -12.76 -18.93
C ASN A 136 -18.69 -13.12 -17.60
N GLU A 137 -19.24 -14.34 -17.48
CA GLU A 137 -19.76 -14.83 -16.20
C GLU A 137 -18.67 -15.00 -15.13
N GLU A 138 -17.48 -15.46 -15.52
CA GLU A 138 -16.34 -15.54 -14.61
C GLU A 138 -15.85 -14.15 -14.15
N LEU A 139 -15.79 -13.17 -15.06
CA LEU A 139 -15.46 -11.79 -14.72
C LEU A 139 -16.49 -11.17 -13.77
N LYS A 140 -17.79 -11.45 -13.96
CA LYS A 140 -18.83 -11.01 -13.02
C LYS A 140 -18.62 -11.59 -11.62
N ARG A 141 -18.28 -12.88 -11.53
CA ARG A 141 -17.96 -13.54 -10.25
C ARG A 141 -16.77 -12.88 -9.57
N ILE A 142 -15.66 -12.72 -10.29
CA ILE A 142 -14.44 -12.09 -9.77
C ILE A 142 -14.72 -10.66 -9.30
N ASN A 143 -15.52 -9.90 -10.05
CA ASN A 143 -15.87 -8.53 -9.68
C ASN A 143 -16.72 -8.48 -8.39
N ALA A 144 -17.63 -9.44 -8.20
CA ALA A 144 -18.39 -9.56 -6.95
C ALA A 144 -17.48 -9.89 -5.76
N GLU A 145 -16.56 -10.84 -5.92
CA GLU A 145 -15.57 -11.19 -4.89
C GLU A 145 -14.66 -10.00 -4.53
N LEU A 146 -14.21 -9.23 -5.53
CA LEU A 146 -13.42 -8.01 -5.33
C LEU A 146 -14.19 -6.93 -4.56
N LEU A 147 -15.49 -6.77 -4.83
CA LEU A 147 -16.34 -5.84 -4.09
C LEU A 147 -16.45 -6.24 -2.61
N THR A 148 -16.71 -7.52 -2.33
CA THR A 148 -16.76 -8.03 -0.96
C THR A 148 -15.42 -7.88 -0.24
N LEU A 149 -14.31 -8.17 -0.92
CA LEU A 149 -12.97 -8.00 -0.35
C LEU A 149 -12.68 -6.53 -0.03
N LYS A 150 -13.08 -5.61 -0.93
CA LYS A 150 -12.95 -4.16 -0.72
C LYS A 150 -13.74 -3.70 0.51
N GLU A 151 -15.00 -4.11 0.64
CA GLU A 151 -15.84 -3.74 1.78
C GLU A 151 -15.28 -4.27 3.11
N THR A 152 -14.80 -5.52 3.11
CA THR A 152 -14.15 -6.13 4.28
C THR A 152 -12.88 -5.36 4.64
N THR A 153 -12.07 -4.99 3.66
CA THR A 153 -10.83 -4.22 3.87
C THR A 153 -11.12 -2.83 4.43
N VAL A 154 -12.15 -2.14 3.92
CA VAL A 154 -12.57 -0.83 4.44
C VAL A 154 -13.05 -0.93 5.89
N THR A 155 -13.83 -1.96 6.22
CA THR A 155 -14.28 -2.20 7.59
C THR A 155 -13.09 -2.42 8.53
N ASN A 156 -12.13 -3.26 8.14
CA ASN A 156 -10.94 -3.52 8.93
C ASN A 156 -10.08 -2.26 9.13
N LEU A 157 -9.94 -1.42 8.10
CA LEU A 157 -9.22 -0.14 8.20
C LEU A 157 -9.89 0.82 9.19
N ASN A 158 -11.22 0.88 9.20
CA ASN A 158 -11.96 1.73 10.14
C ASN A 158 -11.79 1.24 11.60
N THR A 159 -11.80 -0.08 11.82
CA THR A 159 -11.51 -0.67 13.13
C THR A 159 -10.09 -0.34 13.58
N LEU A 160 -9.09 -0.57 12.72
CA LEU A 160 -7.69 -0.23 13.04
C LEU A 160 -7.48 1.25 13.34
N THR A 161 -8.20 2.14 12.65
CA THR A 161 -8.13 3.59 12.89
C THR A 161 -8.70 3.94 14.27
N THR A 162 -9.81 3.29 14.65
CA THR A 162 -10.40 3.44 15.98
C THR A 162 -9.44 2.97 17.06
N ASP A 163 -8.90 1.75 16.92
CA ASP A 163 -7.97 1.15 17.88
C ASP A 163 -6.70 2.01 18.04
N ALA A 164 -6.15 2.52 16.93
CA ALA A 164 -5.00 3.41 16.95
C ALA A 164 -5.27 4.74 17.67
N THR A 165 -6.50 5.26 17.57
CA THR A 165 -6.91 6.47 18.28
C THR A 165 -7.03 6.20 19.77
N THR A 166 -7.65 5.08 20.16
CA THR A 166 -7.75 4.66 21.57
C THR A 166 -6.37 4.46 22.21
N LEU A 167 -5.46 3.74 21.55
CA LEU A 167 -4.10 3.53 22.04
C LEU A 167 -3.34 4.86 22.19
N LYS A 168 -3.55 5.80 21.27
CA LYS A 168 -2.94 7.13 21.36
C LYS A 168 -3.42 7.88 22.60
N ASP A 169 -4.72 7.83 22.89
CA ASP A 169 -5.30 8.47 24.07
C ASP A 169 -4.79 7.82 25.36
N GLU A 170 -4.70 6.49 25.41
CA GLU A 170 -4.11 5.74 26.53
C GLU A 170 -2.64 6.13 26.78
N ILE A 171 -1.84 6.29 25.72
CA ILE A 171 -0.45 6.75 25.83
C ILE A 171 -0.36 8.16 26.44
N VAL A 172 -1.29 9.06 26.10
CA VAL A 172 -1.35 10.41 26.68
C VAL A 172 -1.65 10.35 28.18
N ILE A 173 -2.57 9.48 28.59
CA ILE A 173 -2.90 9.27 30.01
C ILE A 173 -1.66 8.75 30.76
N ILE A 174 -1.04 7.67 30.27
CA ILE A 174 0.15 7.08 30.88
C ILE A 174 1.29 8.11 31.00
N ASN A 175 1.53 8.93 29.97
CA ASN A 175 2.55 9.99 30.03
C ASN A 175 2.26 11.03 31.12
N THR A 176 0.99 11.34 31.34
CA THR A 176 0.58 12.25 32.42
C THR A 176 0.88 11.64 33.77
N GLU A 177 0.46 10.38 34.00
CA GLU A 177 0.72 9.65 35.24
C GLU A 177 2.23 9.49 35.53
N VAL A 178 3.03 9.17 34.51
CA VAL A 178 4.49 9.07 34.64
C VAL A 178 5.12 10.41 35.04
N THR A 179 4.59 11.52 34.50
CA THR A 179 5.05 12.87 34.87
C THR A 179 4.71 13.20 36.32
N GLU A 180 3.51 12.85 36.78
CA GLU A 180 3.08 13.02 38.17
C GLU A 180 3.92 12.17 39.14
N LEU A 181 4.19 10.90 38.79
CA LEU A 181 5.07 10.02 39.54
C LEU A 181 6.49 10.58 39.64
N LYS A 182 7.03 11.13 38.55
CA LYS A 182 8.34 11.78 38.53
C LYS A 182 8.39 12.97 39.49
N ASN A 183 7.36 13.81 39.50
CA ASN A 183 7.28 14.97 40.40
C ASN A 183 7.15 14.54 41.87
N SER A 184 6.35 13.51 42.13
CA SER A 184 6.18 12.93 43.46
C SER A 184 7.49 12.32 43.98
N SER A 185 8.20 11.59 43.12
CA SER A 185 9.51 11.03 43.42
C SER A 185 10.55 12.11 43.74
N ALA A 186 10.59 13.19 42.95
CA ALA A 186 11.48 14.32 43.23
C ALA A 186 11.21 14.97 44.61
N THR A 187 9.93 15.11 44.98
CA THR A 187 9.52 15.62 46.30
C THR A 187 9.98 14.69 47.42
N ILE A 188 9.79 13.37 47.26
CA ILE A 188 10.23 12.37 48.25
C ILE A 188 11.74 12.40 48.44
N VAL A 189 12.51 12.51 47.35
CA VAL A 189 13.98 12.60 47.42
C VAL A 189 14.41 13.85 48.19
N ALA A 190 13.79 14.99 47.94
CA ALA A 190 14.10 16.24 48.65
C ALA A 190 13.77 16.14 50.16
N ASP A 191 12.61 15.59 50.51
CA ASP A 191 12.22 15.37 51.92
C ASP A 191 13.18 14.40 52.63
N PHE A 192 13.59 13.32 51.95
CA PHE A 192 14.56 12.38 52.49
C PHE A 192 15.92 13.02 52.76
N GLN A 193 16.43 13.83 51.81
CA GLN A 193 17.69 14.56 51.97
C GLN A 193 17.65 15.51 53.17
N GLU A 194 16.54 16.24 53.35
CA GLU A 194 16.40 17.14 54.49
C GLU A 194 16.31 16.38 55.82
N LYS A 195 15.56 15.28 55.87
CA LYS A 195 15.51 14.40 57.05
C LYS A 195 16.87 13.81 57.39
N GLN A 196 17.65 13.41 56.38
CA GLN A 196 19.01 12.90 56.58
C GLN A 196 19.93 14.00 57.15
N ARG A 197 19.82 15.23 56.63
CA ARG A 197 20.57 16.39 57.15
C ARG A 197 20.24 16.65 58.62
N VAL A 198 18.95 16.68 58.97
CA VAL A 198 18.48 16.87 60.36
C VAL A 198 18.98 15.74 61.27
N ALA A 199 18.91 14.49 60.83
CA ALA A 199 19.39 13.34 61.60
C ALA A 199 20.89 13.46 61.91
N THR A 200 21.69 13.87 60.93
CA THR A 200 23.14 14.08 61.09
C THR A 200 23.44 15.20 62.10
N GLU A 201 22.71 16.30 62.06
CA GLU A 201 22.88 17.41 63.02
C GLU A 201 22.47 16.98 64.44
N ASN A 202 21.40 16.20 64.57
CA ASN A 202 20.98 15.64 65.86
C ASN A 202 22.06 14.70 66.43
N GLU A 203 22.66 13.83 65.60
CA GLU A 203 23.74 12.93 66.03
C GLU A 203 24.96 13.71 66.55
N LYS A 204 25.34 14.79 65.87
CA LYS A 204 26.40 15.69 66.33
C LYS A 204 26.06 16.33 67.68
N THR A 205 24.85 16.87 67.81
CA THR A 205 24.37 17.49 69.05
C THR A 205 24.38 16.50 70.22
N ILE A 206 23.92 15.26 69.99
CA ILE A 206 23.95 14.18 71.00
C ILE A 206 25.39 13.89 71.43
N THR A 207 26.32 13.81 70.48
CA THR A 207 27.74 13.56 70.76
C THR A 207 28.36 14.67 71.61
N GLU A 208 28.06 15.94 71.31
CA GLU A 208 28.51 17.09 72.10
C GLU A 208 27.94 17.07 73.54
N PHE A 209 26.66 16.71 73.69
CA PHE A 209 26.05 16.54 75.01
C PHE A 209 26.68 15.40 75.80
N LEU A 210 26.96 14.26 75.17
CA LEU A 210 27.64 13.14 75.83
C LEU A 210 29.03 13.56 76.34
N GLY A 211 29.84 14.25 75.52
CA GLY A 211 31.14 14.76 75.97
C GLY A 211 31.04 15.77 77.13
N THR A 212 30.01 16.61 77.13
CA THR A 212 29.73 17.53 78.24
C THR A 212 29.36 16.78 79.52
N ILE A 213 28.52 15.74 79.41
CA ILE A 213 28.14 14.88 80.54
C ILE A 213 29.37 14.17 81.13
N GLU A 214 30.24 13.62 80.29
CA GLU A 214 31.49 12.97 80.74
C GLU A 214 32.40 13.94 81.49
N THR A 215 32.57 15.16 80.96
CA THR A 215 33.35 16.22 81.63
C THR A 215 32.75 16.56 83.00
N LYS A 216 31.43 16.74 83.07
CA LYS A 216 30.73 17.04 84.33
C LYS A 216 30.81 15.91 85.33
N LYS A 217 30.74 14.66 84.87
CA LYS A 217 30.91 13.46 85.70
C LYS A 217 32.28 13.45 86.36
N ALA A 218 33.35 13.68 85.60
CA ALA A 218 34.72 13.75 86.15
C ALA A 218 34.88 14.85 87.22
N ILE A 219 34.30 16.04 86.98
CA ILE A 219 34.29 17.13 87.96
C ILE A 219 33.56 16.71 89.25
N VAL A 220 32.40 16.05 89.14
CA VAL A 220 31.65 15.57 90.31
C VAL A 220 32.44 14.52 91.09
N GLU A 221 33.10 13.59 90.41
CA GLU A 221 33.97 12.59 91.04
C GLU A 221 35.15 13.24 91.78
N GLU A 222 35.75 14.29 91.21
CA GLU A 222 36.83 15.06 91.86
C GLU A 222 36.32 15.82 93.09
N ILE A 223 35.16 16.49 92.99
CA ILE A 223 34.51 17.16 94.12
C ILE A 223 34.26 16.15 95.23
N GLN A 224 33.72 14.97 94.91
CA GLN A 224 33.45 13.92 95.89
C GLN A 224 34.72 13.48 96.62
N LYS A 225 35.83 13.26 95.90
CA LYS A 225 37.12 12.91 96.50
C LYS A 225 37.65 14.01 97.43
N ASN A 226 37.55 15.27 97.01
CA ASN A 226 37.97 16.41 97.82
C ASN A 226 37.12 16.53 99.08
N THR A 227 35.80 16.36 98.98
CA THR A 227 34.88 16.35 100.13
C THR A 227 35.26 15.27 101.14
N THR A 228 35.50 14.03 100.70
CA THR A 228 35.94 12.95 101.60
C THR A 228 37.27 13.27 102.30
N THR A 229 38.21 13.92 101.58
CA THR A 229 39.48 14.36 102.16
C THR A 229 39.26 15.41 103.24
N TRP A 230 38.47 16.45 102.93
CA TRP A 230 38.14 17.50 103.90
C TRP A 230 37.40 16.97 105.13
N GLU A 231 36.48 16.01 104.96
CA GLU A 231 35.80 15.35 106.08
C GLU A 231 36.81 14.65 107.01
N GLN A 232 37.80 13.97 106.45
CA GLN A 232 38.86 13.31 107.20
C GLN A 232 39.78 14.32 107.91
N ASP A 233 40.19 15.39 107.21
CA ASP A 233 41.01 16.46 107.79
C ASP A 233 40.29 17.15 108.95
N ILE A 234 38.99 17.46 108.79
CA ILE A 234 38.15 18.03 109.85
C ILE A 234 38.08 17.08 111.05
N LYS A 235 37.92 15.77 110.81
CA LYS A 235 37.91 14.77 111.89
C LYS A 235 39.24 14.76 112.65
N THR A 236 40.37 14.72 111.94
CA THR A 236 41.70 14.74 112.55
C THR A 236 41.96 16.04 113.30
N ALA A 237 41.59 17.20 112.74
CA ALA A 237 41.70 18.49 113.40
C ALA A 237 40.86 18.54 114.69
N LYS A 238 39.64 17.98 114.67
CA LYS A 238 38.77 17.86 115.84
C LYS A 238 39.39 16.97 116.94
N GLU A 239 39.94 15.82 116.59
CA GLU A 239 40.64 14.93 117.53
C GLU A 239 41.87 15.60 118.16
N SER A 240 42.66 16.31 117.34
CA SER A 240 43.80 17.11 117.80
C SER A 240 43.38 18.23 118.76
N LEU A 241 42.31 18.96 118.42
CA LEU A 241 41.75 20.02 119.27
C LEU A 241 41.29 19.48 120.63
N ILE A 242 40.61 18.32 120.65
CA ILE A 242 40.20 17.65 121.89
C ILE A 242 41.42 17.33 122.75
N THR A 243 42.48 16.77 122.15
CA THR A 243 43.73 16.45 122.86
C THR A 243 44.38 17.70 123.44
N LYS A 244 44.50 18.78 122.64
CA LYS A 244 45.06 20.07 123.08
C LYS A 244 44.23 20.72 124.18
N ALA A 245 42.91 20.63 124.12
CA ALA A 245 42.03 21.09 125.19
C ALA A 245 42.30 20.33 126.51
N SER A 246 42.44 19.00 126.46
CA SER A 246 42.80 18.19 127.64
C SER A 246 44.19 18.51 128.19
N GLU A 247 45.19 18.75 127.33
CA GLU A 247 46.52 19.22 127.73
C GLU A 247 46.45 20.60 128.41
N PHE A 248 45.65 21.52 127.85
CA PHE A 248 45.44 22.85 128.42
C PHE A 248 44.77 22.77 129.79
N ASP A 249 43.73 21.94 129.94
CA ASP A 249 43.09 21.70 131.23
C ASP A 249 44.09 21.16 132.27
N THR A 250 44.95 20.22 131.88
CA THR A 250 46.02 19.67 132.74
C THR A 250 47.02 20.75 133.15
N LEU A 251 47.48 21.58 132.20
CA LEU A 251 48.40 22.70 132.47
C LEU A 251 47.76 23.75 133.36
N ASN A 252 46.47 24.06 133.16
CA ASN A 252 45.71 25.01 133.96
C ASN A 252 45.58 24.53 135.41
N GLU A 253 45.23 23.25 135.63
CA GLU A 253 45.18 22.65 136.96
C GLU A 253 46.57 22.66 137.62
N ARG A 254 47.63 22.35 136.88
CA ARG A 254 49.01 22.48 137.38
C ARG A 254 49.39 23.92 137.72
N SER A 255 48.97 24.90 136.92
CA SER A 255 49.20 26.32 137.17
C SER A 255 48.50 26.77 138.44
N LYS A 256 47.24 26.39 138.66
CA LYS A 256 46.50 26.66 139.90
C LYS A 256 47.20 26.05 141.11
N ALA A 257 47.69 24.80 140.99
CA ALA A 257 48.44 24.14 142.04
C ALA A 257 49.74 24.91 142.41
N ILE A 258 50.52 25.32 141.41
CA ILE A 258 51.73 26.15 141.62
C ILE A 258 51.37 27.51 142.22
N GLN A 259 50.30 28.16 141.76
CA GLN A 259 49.87 29.45 142.30
C GLN A 259 49.49 29.34 143.78
N LYS A 260 48.81 28.27 144.16
CA LYS A 260 48.54 27.93 145.56
C LYS A 260 49.83 27.70 146.36
N GLU A 261 50.80 26.97 145.81
CA GLU A 261 52.12 26.79 146.46
C GLU A 261 52.88 28.12 146.65
N ILE A 262 52.81 29.02 145.66
CA ILE A 262 53.39 30.37 145.75
C ILE A 262 52.70 31.17 146.85
N GLU A 263 51.37 31.17 146.92
CA GLU A 263 50.59 31.86 147.96
C GLU A 263 50.96 31.33 149.36
N GLU A 264 51.00 30.01 149.54
CA GLU A 264 51.42 29.36 150.80
C GLU A 264 52.87 29.72 151.18
N THR A 265 53.77 29.83 150.20
CA THR A 265 55.17 30.22 150.43
C THR A 265 55.29 31.72 150.73
N HIS A 266 54.52 32.57 150.06
CA HIS A 266 54.49 34.01 150.30
C HIS A 266 53.95 34.32 151.69
N GLU A 267 52.91 33.61 152.14
CA GLU A 267 52.42 33.67 153.53
C GLU A 267 53.50 33.30 154.54
N LYS A 268 54.29 32.24 154.28
CA LYS A 268 55.39 31.82 155.15
C LYS A 268 56.51 32.86 155.25
N ILE A 269 56.82 33.57 154.16
CA ILE A 269 57.96 34.50 154.10
C ILE A 269 57.60 35.90 154.59
N PHE A 270 56.45 36.44 154.17
CA PHE A 270 56.11 37.85 154.37
C PHE A 270 55.04 38.10 155.44
N GLY A 271 54.42 37.04 155.97
CA GLY A 271 53.34 37.14 156.97
C GLY A 271 52.03 37.66 156.37
N LYS A 272 50.89 37.19 156.91
CA LYS A 272 49.56 37.61 156.45
C LYS A 272 49.37 39.12 156.62
N LYS A 273 48.95 39.81 155.56
CA LYS A 273 48.25 41.09 155.65
C LYS A 273 46.77 40.85 155.90
#